data_AF-A0A0A1MDA9-F1
#
_entry.id   AF-A0A0A1MDA9-F1
#
_cell.length_a   1.000
_cell.length_b   1.000
_cell.length_c   1.000
_cell.angle_alpha   90.00
_cell.angle_beta   90.00
_cell.angle_gamma   90.00
#
_symmetry.space_group_name_H-M   'P 1'
#
loop_
_entity.id
_entity.type
_entity.pdbx_description
1 polymer ?
#
loop_
_entity_poly.entity_id
_entity_poly.type
_entity_poly.pdbx_seq_one_letter_code
_entity_poly.pdbx_strand_id
1 'polypeptide(L)'
;MIKVLLKNQRRIFVNTLKSQNLKNYFAYLFVFAVLAVLLFFVSQAIWNIAGSVTEPILDGIFSFSLLMIIGMIILIGMPEVFKHLYSATDLEFLFTMPIKTRQIFIMKYMQSFIGAPLTVFLFLLVPLTAYGVASGANIIYYFVLVCMLFTAATIGLSIAYLLNLVVIQLIPARRANELMTAMTFLSGLFVYLIFMLPQISNNRSLSESLMAGLPVLPDWVPVSWGSDALIQAANGSMSFFLPMILLILFAGVLILLTTTLVEKGFRTGWVRLSEGSGKKKKRKPKKERAQGVSHPVIAIGKKEWFSIKRDMREWMTFLPLAFFIVFPVIGFFSGGIRLSDLRGFNDISWPIAQGFFLFIYALFNGQLAAAAIAREGLSAWILRTLPLSGRDIALGKLWISWLLPFIILTILECIVGVFLGWAWWQFIFGIVVKAGITIGISSIGIWIGTIGARFNPGNPQQRLTFGTSMFLLLLAYVYLAVLSIPYALMLVPGEAAPFVVDLGAESSGFFGFVFSLFGVLLTWKASNPVIVISLGLLLMFVLSIGLAWLFLYESAKRINRGVTIDIVSETSGKTLFKQKSGKSLY
;
A
#
# COMPACT_ATOMS: atom_id res chain seq x y z
N MET A 1 -30.16 -23.27 2.09
CA MET A 1 -29.99 -21.84 2.47
C MET A 1 -28.74 -21.18 1.89
N ILE A 2 -27.53 -21.75 2.00
CA ILE A 2 -26.29 -21.16 1.41
C ILE A 2 -26.44 -20.78 -0.07
N LYS A 3 -27.00 -21.67 -0.91
CA LYS A 3 -27.25 -21.39 -2.35
C LYS A 3 -28.10 -20.13 -2.57
N VAL A 4 -29.06 -19.85 -1.69
CA VAL A 4 -29.93 -18.66 -1.78
C VAL A 4 -29.17 -17.40 -1.40
N LEU A 5 -28.36 -17.44 -0.35
CA LEU A 5 -27.50 -16.33 0.06
C LEU A 5 -26.49 -15.97 -1.04
N LEU A 6 -25.82 -16.96 -1.63
CA LEU A 6 -24.88 -16.74 -2.74
C LEU A 6 -25.59 -16.20 -3.99
N LYS A 7 -26.80 -16.69 -4.31
CA LYS A 7 -27.60 -16.15 -5.40
C LYS A 7 -27.96 -14.68 -5.18
N ASN A 8 -28.27 -14.30 -3.94
CA ASN A 8 -28.55 -12.91 -3.59
C ASN A 8 -27.30 -12.04 -3.73
N GLN A 9 -26.15 -12.48 -3.19
CA GLN A 9 -24.87 -11.76 -3.34
C GLN A 9 -24.49 -11.57 -4.82
N ARG A 10 -24.66 -12.62 -5.65
CA ARG A 10 -24.46 -12.51 -7.11
C ARG A 10 -25.39 -11.46 -7.74
N ARG A 11 -26.66 -11.42 -7.35
CA ARG A 11 -27.61 -10.42 -7.84
C ARG A 11 -27.22 -9.00 -7.41
N ILE A 12 -26.82 -8.82 -6.16
CA ILE A 12 -26.31 -7.54 -5.65
C ILE A 12 -25.10 -7.09 -6.45
N PHE A 13 -24.14 -7.98 -6.68
CA PHE A 13 -22.94 -7.68 -7.47
C PHE A 13 -23.29 -7.27 -8.92
N VAL A 14 -24.12 -8.07 -9.60
CA VAL A 14 -24.54 -7.78 -10.98
C VAL A 14 -25.33 -6.47 -11.07
N ASN A 15 -26.24 -6.21 -10.14
CA ASN A 15 -27.01 -4.98 -10.10
C ASN A 15 -26.11 -3.77 -9.77
N THR A 16 -25.12 -3.97 -8.89
CA THR A 16 -24.12 -2.94 -8.57
C THR A 16 -23.34 -2.56 -9.82
N LEU A 17 -22.83 -3.55 -10.57
CA LEU A 17 -22.15 -3.34 -11.85
C LEU A 17 -23.05 -2.58 -12.83
N LYS A 18 -24.27 -3.08 -13.10
CA LYS A 18 -25.21 -2.44 -14.04
C LYS A 18 -25.61 -1.01 -13.66
N SER A 19 -25.61 -0.69 -12.37
CA SER A 19 -26.02 0.63 -11.87
C SER A 19 -24.90 1.67 -11.82
N GLN A 20 -23.68 1.31 -12.24
CA GLN A 20 -22.55 2.23 -12.23
C GLN A 20 -22.57 3.21 -13.41
N ASN A 21 -22.04 4.41 -13.19
CA ASN A 21 -21.89 5.41 -14.24
C ASN A 21 -20.79 4.98 -15.23
N LEU A 22 -20.91 5.39 -16.50
CA LEU A 22 -19.90 5.15 -17.55
C LEU A 22 -18.47 5.55 -17.14
N LYS A 23 -18.32 6.62 -16.35
CA LYS A 23 -17.02 7.07 -15.84
C LYS A 23 -16.31 6.01 -14.97
N ASN A 24 -17.06 5.22 -14.21
CA ASN A 24 -16.47 4.16 -13.38
C ASN A 24 -16.00 2.98 -14.23
N TYR A 25 -16.72 2.65 -15.32
CA TYR A 25 -16.28 1.64 -16.27
C TYR A 25 -14.96 2.01 -16.94
N PHE A 26 -14.80 3.28 -17.35
CA PHE A 26 -13.51 3.77 -17.84
C PHE A 26 -12.41 3.65 -16.78
N ALA A 27 -12.69 3.96 -15.52
CA ALA A 27 -11.72 3.79 -14.44
C ALA A 27 -11.32 2.32 -14.23
N TYR A 28 -12.26 1.37 -14.33
CA TYR A 28 -11.96 -0.06 -14.26
C TYR A 28 -11.14 -0.54 -15.46
N LEU A 29 -11.47 -0.10 -16.67
CA LEU A 29 -10.72 -0.43 -17.89
C LEU A 29 -9.30 0.13 -17.82
N PHE A 30 -9.14 1.37 -17.35
CA PHE A 30 -7.83 1.98 -17.17
C PHE A 30 -6.98 1.19 -16.16
N VAL A 31 -7.53 0.76 -15.03
CA VAL A 31 -6.78 -0.07 -14.08
C VAL A 31 -6.45 -1.44 -14.62
N PHE A 32 -7.40 -2.06 -15.33
CA PHE A 32 -7.10 -3.31 -16.02
C PHE A 32 -5.96 -3.12 -17.01
N ALA A 33 -5.91 -2.01 -17.76
CA ALA A 33 -4.81 -1.70 -18.67
C ALA A 33 -3.49 -1.45 -17.94
N VAL A 34 -3.46 -0.65 -16.87
CA VAL A 34 -2.24 -0.41 -16.07
C VAL A 34 -1.73 -1.70 -15.45
N LEU A 35 -2.61 -2.51 -14.88
CA LEU A 35 -2.27 -3.80 -14.29
C LEU A 35 -1.80 -4.79 -15.37
N ALA A 36 -2.41 -4.79 -16.55
CA ALA A 36 -1.97 -5.59 -17.69
C ALA A 36 -0.59 -5.17 -18.21
N VAL A 37 -0.31 -3.86 -18.30
CA VAL A 37 1.01 -3.33 -18.66
C VAL A 37 2.04 -3.70 -17.62
N LEU A 38 1.72 -3.58 -16.33
CA LEU A 38 2.61 -3.99 -15.25
C LEU A 38 2.89 -5.50 -15.29
N LEU A 39 1.85 -6.32 -15.48
CA LEU A 39 2.00 -7.76 -15.67
C LEU A 39 2.83 -8.09 -16.91
N PHE A 40 2.67 -7.35 -18.00
CA PHE A 40 3.47 -7.53 -19.21
C PHE A 40 4.96 -7.28 -18.93
N PHE A 41 5.31 -6.17 -18.27
CA PHE A 41 6.70 -5.87 -17.93
C PHE A 41 7.29 -6.90 -16.95
N VAL A 42 6.53 -7.31 -15.93
CA VAL A 42 6.99 -8.33 -14.96
C VAL A 42 7.18 -9.67 -15.67
N SER A 43 6.23 -10.10 -16.49
CA SER A 43 6.35 -11.34 -17.27
C SER A 43 7.51 -11.29 -18.26
N GLN A 44 7.77 -10.14 -18.90
CA GLN A 44 8.90 -9.96 -19.80
C GLN A 44 10.24 -10.03 -19.05
N ALA A 45 10.33 -9.41 -17.87
CA ALA A 45 11.52 -9.51 -17.03
C ALA A 45 11.79 -10.98 -16.63
N ILE A 46 10.75 -11.72 -16.25
CA ILE A 46 10.86 -13.14 -15.92
C ILE A 46 11.26 -13.96 -17.15
N TRP A 47 10.64 -13.70 -18.31
CA TRP A 47 10.94 -14.40 -19.56
C TRP A 47 12.42 -14.29 -19.95
N ASN A 48 12.99 -13.08 -19.82
CA ASN A 48 14.39 -12.82 -20.14
C ASN A 48 15.36 -13.55 -19.20
N ILE A 49 14.97 -13.78 -17.95
CA ILE A 49 15.82 -14.41 -16.94
C ILE A 49 15.59 -15.93 -16.90
N ALA A 50 14.43 -16.43 -17.34
CA ALA A 50 13.99 -17.82 -17.17
C ALA A 50 15.01 -18.87 -17.65
N GLY A 51 15.72 -18.62 -18.77
CA GLY A 51 16.73 -19.54 -19.31
C GLY A 51 18.05 -19.59 -18.52
N SER A 52 18.27 -18.66 -17.59
CA SER A 52 19.51 -18.53 -16.80
C SER A 52 19.39 -19.00 -15.35
N VAL A 53 18.21 -19.49 -14.95
CA VAL A 53 17.93 -19.82 -13.55
C VAL A 53 18.26 -21.29 -13.26
N THR A 54 19.08 -21.53 -12.24
CA THR A 54 19.39 -22.89 -11.75
C THR A 54 18.28 -23.42 -10.85
N GLU A 55 18.15 -24.75 -10.70
CA GLU A 55 17.10 -25.38 -9.87
C GLU A 55 17.02 -24.85 -8.42
N PRO A 56 18.13 -24.62 -7.68
CA PRO A 56 18.06 -24.06 -6.33
C PRO A 56 17.49 -22.63 -6.28
N ILE A 57 17.75 -21.83 -7.32
CA ILE A 57 17.21 -20.47 -7.43
C ILE A 57 15.71 -20.53 -7.75
N LEU A 58 15.29 -21.50 -8.58
CA LEU A 58 13.87 -21.73 -8.86
C LEU A 58 13.08 -22.14 -7.63
N ASP A 59 13.67 -23.00 -6.79
CA ASP A 59 13.06 -23.37 -5.52
C ASP A 59 12.84 -22.17 -4.60
N GLY A 60 13.84 -21.30 -4.50
CA GLY A 60 13.71 -20.02 -3.83
C GLY A 60 12.58 -19.17 -4.44
N ILE A 61 12.54 -18.99 -5.76
CA ILE A 61 11.54 -18.14 -6.44
C ILE A 61 10.11 -18.64 -6.17
N PHE A 62 9.83 -19.94 -6.33
CA PHE A 62 8.50 -20.49 -6.10
C PHE A 62 8.10 -20.44 -4.63
N SER A 63 9.01 -20.81 -3.73
CA SER A 63 8.83 -20.70 -2.28
C SER A 63 8.50 -19.27 -1.87
N PHE A 64 9.30 -18.29 -2.27
CA PHE A 64 9.04 -16.88 -1.95
C PHE A 64 7.77 -16.35 -2.61
N SER A 65 7.41 -16.82 -3.81
CA SER A 65 6.17 -16.43 -4.48
C SER A 65 4.93 -16.88 -3.70
N LEU A 66 4.92 -18.14 -3.25
CA LEU A 66 3.83 -18.68 -2.43
C LEU A 66 3.76 -18.03 -1.05
N LEU A 67 4.92 -17.76 -0.44
CA LEU A 67 5.02 -17.02 0.82
C LEU A 67 4.52 -15.57 0.67
N MET A 68 4.82 -14.93 -0.48
CA MET A 68 4.33 -13.60 -0.83
C MET A 68 2.82 -13.58 -0.97
N ILE A 69 2.19 -14.61 -1.56
CA ILE A 69 0.72 -14.75 -1.61
C ILE A 69 0.14 -14.76 -0.21
N ILE A 70 0.65 -15.65 0.65
CA ILE A 70 0.16 -15.79 2.02
C ILE A 70 0.34 -14.47 2.78
N GLY A 71 1.52 -13.84 2.67
CA GLY A 71 1.84 -12.58 3.32
C GLY A 71 0.95 -11.42 2.85
N MET A 72 0.80 -11.22 1.54
CA MET A 72 -0.07 -10.17 0.97
C MET A 72 -1.53 -10.36 1.36
N ILE A 73 -2.02 -11.60 1.38
CA ILE A 73 -3.39 -11.89 1.80
C ILE A 73 -3.57 -11.63 3.30
N ILE A 74 -2.59 -11.92 4.15
CA ILE A 74 -2.69 -11.57 5.57
C ILE A 74 -2.69 -10.04 5.74
N LEU A 75 -1.76 -9.35 5.05
CA LEU A 75 -1.60 -7.89 5.12
C LEU A 75 -2.90 -7.15 4.75
N ILE A 76 -3.45 -7.49 3.57
CA ILE A 76 -4.61 -6.82 2.97
C ILE A 76 -5.92 -7.43 3.47
N GLY A 77 -5.95 -8.75 3.65
CA GLY A 77 -7.14 -9.51 3.99
C GLY A 77 -7.53 -9.38 5.47
N MET A 78 -6.62 -9.13 6.42
CA MET A 78 -7.03 -8.95 7.83
C MET A 78 -8.05 -7.81 8.01
N PRO A 79 -7.78 -6.56 7.56
CA PRO A 79 -8.77 -5.47 7.63
C PRO A 79 -10.05 -5.74 6.83
N GLU A 80 -9.94 -6.41 5.68
CA GLU A 80 -11.09 -6.78 4.84
C GLU A 80 -12.01 -7.79 5.55
N VAL A 81 -11.43 -8.84 6.12
CA VAL A 81 -12.13 -9.87 6.90
C VAL A 81 -12.82 -9.25 8.11
N PHE A 82 -12.14 -8.34 8.83
CA PHE A 82 -12.75 -7.61 9.94
C PHE A 82 -14.02 -6.88 9.50
N LYS A 83 -13.95 -6.17 8.37
CA LYS A 83 -15.08 -5.42 7.83
C LYS A 83 -16.24 -6.36 7.47
N HIS A 84 -15.96 -7.49 6.82
CA HIS A 84 -16.99 -8.46 6.44
C HIS A 84 -17.63 -9.17 7.63
N LEU A 85 -16.89 -9.42 8.71
CA LEU A 85 -17.37 -10.17 9.87
C LEU A 85 -18.00 -9.28 10.94
N TYR A 86 -17.54 -8.05 11.10
CA TYR A 86 -17.91 -7.27 12.28
C TYR A 86 -18.52 -5.92 11.98
N SER A 87 -18.30 -5.36 10.80
CA SER A 87 -18.79 -4.04 10.41
C SER A 87 -19.79 -4.07 9.25
N ALA A 88 -20.20 -5.25 8.79
CA ALA A 88 -21.13 -5.36 7.69
C ALA A 88 -22.58 -5.14 8.18
N THR A 89 -23.29 -4.23 7.53
CA THR A 89 -24.65 -3.81 7.90
C THR A 89 -25.70 -4.90 7.70
N ASP A 90 -25.43 -5.87 6.83
CA ASP A 90 -26.31 -7.02 6.60
C ASP A 90 -26.31 -8.04 7.74
N LEU A 91 -25.36 -7.95 8.69
CA LEU A 91 -25.23 -8.89 9.80
C LEU A 91 -26.38 -8.79 10.79
N GLU A 92 -26.86 -7.58 11.10
CA GLU A 92 -28.03 -7.37 11.97
C GLU A 92 -29.23 -8.15 11.43
N PHE A 93 -29.53 -7.97 10.15
CA PHE A 93 -30.62 -8.67 9.48
C PHE A 93 -30.38 -10.19 9.42
N LEU A 94 -29.17 -10.62 9.02
CA LEU A 94 -28.83 -12.04 8.90
C LEU A 94 -28.92 -12.79 10.25
N PHE A 95 -28.59 -12.15 11.37
CA PHE A 95 -28.70 -12.75 12.71
C PHE A 95 -30.13 -12.79 13.26
N THR A 96 -31.05 -11.99 12.72
CA THR A 96 -32.49 -12.09 13.07
C THR A 96 -33.20 -13.23 12.34
N MET A 97 -32.61 -13.72 11.24
CA MET A 97 -33.17 -14.83 10.47
C MET A 97 -32.86 -16.18 11.12
N PRO A 98 -33.71 -17.21 10.91
CA PRO A 98 -33.46 -18.58 11.37
C PRO A 98 -32.41 -19.29 10.50
N ILE A 99 -31.22 -18.71 10.35
CA ILE A 99 -30.10 -19.24 9.58
C ILE A 99 -28.97 -19.62 10.56
N LYS A 100 -28.41 -20.82 10.40
CA LYS A 100 -27.29 -21.27 11.24
C LYS A 100 -26.06 -20.38 11.01
N THR A 101 -25.37 -20.02 12.08
CA THR A 101 -24.14 -19.20 12.07
C THR A 101 -23.09 -19.72 11.09
N ARG A 102 -22.89 -21.05 11.02
CA ARG A 102 -22.04 -21.71 10.01
C ARG A 102 -22.29 -21.26 8.58
N GLN A 103 -23.56 -21.13 8.19
CA GLN A 103 -23.93 -20.81 6.82
C GLN A 103 -23.65 -19.33 6.49
N ILE A 104 -23.83 -18.45 7.47
CA ILE A 104 -23.46 -17.03 7.36
C ILE A 104 -21.94 -16.91 7.26
N PHE A 105 -21.20 -17.64 8.11
CA PHE A 105 -19.74 -17.66 8.09
C PHE A 105 -19.18 -18.14 6.74
N ILE A 106 -19.64 -19.28 6.22
CA ILE A 106 -19.19 -19.80 4.92
C ILE A 106 -19.47 -18.80 3.79
N MET A 107 -20.63 -18.12 3.81
CA MET A 107 -20.96 -17.10 2.84
C MET A 107 -19.98 -15.91 2.90
N LYS A 108 -19.67 -15.41 4.11
CA LYS A 108 -18.69 -14.32 4.30
C LYS A 108 -17.26 -14.74 3.95
N TYR A 109 -16.89 -15.98 4.23
CA TYR A 109 -15.59 -16.54 3.83
C TYR A 109 -15.43 -16.56 2.31
N MET A 110 -16.45 -17.07 1.59
CA MET A 110 -16.45 -17.06 0.13
C MET A 110 -16.46 -15.64 -0.44
N GLN A 111 -17.20 -14.71 0.18
CA GLN A 111 -17.19 -13.30 -0.19
C GLN A 111 -15.79 -12.69 -0.05
N SER A 112 -15.10 -12.98 1.06
CA SER A 112 -13.75 -12.47 1.32
C SER A 112 -12.71 -13.10 0.37
N PHE A 113 -12.91 -14.35 -0.06
CA PHE A 113 -12.03 -14.98 -1.04
C PHE A 113 -12.07 -14.29 -2.42
N ILE A 114 -13.26 -13.86 -2.86
CA ILE A 114 -13.45 -13.17 -4.16
C ILE A 114 -12.79 -11.78 -4.18
N GLY A 115 -12.53 -11.18 -3.01
CA GLY A 115 -11.88 -9.88 -2.87
C GLY A 115 -10.37 -9.91 -3.10
N ALA A 116 -9.59 -9.61 -2.05
CA ALA A 116 -8.12 -9.57 -2.16
C ALA A 116 -7.46 -10.90 -2.57
N PRO A 117 -7.83 -12.07 -2.02
CA PRO A 117 -7.17 -13.35 -2.32
C PRO A 117 -7.23 -13.74 -3.80
N LEU A 118 -8.41 -13.65 -4.42
CA LEU A 118 -8.58 -13.94 -5.85
C LEU A 118 -7.74 -12.99 -6.72
N THR A 119 -7.66 -11.71 -6.34
CA THR A 119 -6.87 -10.71 -7.09
C THR A 119 -5.38 -11.02 -7.03
N VAL A 120 -4.86 -11.35 -5.84
CA VAL A 120 -3.45 -11.74 -5.64
C VAL A 120 -3.13 -13.05 -6.37
N PHE A 121 -4.05 -14.02 -6.32
CA PHE A 121 -3.94 -15.27 -7.07
C PHE A 121 -3.81 -15.02 -8.58
N LEU A 122 -4.70 -14.23 -9.17
CA LEU A 122 -4.66 -13.92 -10.60
C LEU A 122 -3.41 -13.13 -10.99
N PHE A 123 -2.97 -12.22 -10.12
CA PHE A 123 -1.78 -11.40 -10.34
C PHE A 123 -0.49 -12.25 -10.43
N LEU A 124 -0.34 -13.28 -9.59
CA LEU A 124 0.84 -14.16 -9.62
C LEU A 124 0.72 -15.34 -10.59
N LEU A 125 -0.50 -15.72 -10.97
CA LEU A 125 -0.72 -16.75 -11.98
C LEU A 125 -0.04 -16.37 -13.31
N VAL A 126 -0.24 -15.14 -13.79
CA VAL A 126 0.27 -14.67 -15.09
C VAL A 126 1.81 -14.76 -15.20
N PRO A 127 2.61 -14.14 -14.30
CA PRO A 127 4.07 -14.21 -14.39
C PRO A 127 4.63 -15.63 -14.24
N LEU A 128 4.04 -16.47 -13.37
CA LEU A 128 4.49 -17.85 -13.18
C LEU A 128 4.10 -18.78 -14.35
N THR A 129 3.00 -18.49 -15.04
CA THR A 129 2.71 -19.14 -16.33
C THR A 129 3.68 -18.71 -17.41
N ALA A 130 4.05 -17.42 -17.48
CA ALA A 130 5.06 -16.93 -18.43
C ALA A 130 6.42 -17.62 -18.20
N TYR A 131 6.81 -17.81 -16.94
CA TYR A 131 7.99 -18.60 -16.58
C TYR A 131 7.92 -20.03 -17.14
N GLY A 132 6.82 -20.77 -16.89
CA GLY A 132 6.68 -22.15 -17.36
C GLY A 132 6.70 -22.30 -18.88
N VAL A 133 6.17 -21.31 -19.61
CA VAL A 133 6.25 -21.28 -21.08
C VAL A 133 7.69 -21.02 -21.53
N ALA A 134 8.37 -20.05 -20.92
CA ALA A 134 9.75 -19.68 -21.27
C ALA A 134 10.76 -20.80 -20.96
N SER A 135 10.53 -21.56 -19.88
CA SER A 135 11.40 -22.67 -19.47
C SER A 135 11.06 -24.01 -20.15
N GLY A 136 10.04 -24.06 -21.01
CA GLY A 136 9.60 -25.31 -21.66
C GLY A 136 9.02 -26.35 -20.69
N ALA A 137 8.36 -25.90 -19.62
CA ALA A 137 7.81 -26.80 -18.58
C ALA A 137 6.73 -27.75 -19.11
N ASN A 138 6.65 -28.94 -18.51
CA ASN A 138 5.62 -29.93 -18.83
C ASN A 138 4.19 -29.39 -18.61
N ILE A 139 3.20 -29.90 -19.36
CA ILE A 139 1.80 -29.48 -19.22
C ILE A 139 1.22 -29.68 -17.80
N ILE A 140 1.75 -30.65 -17.05
CA ILE A 140 1.38 -30.92 -15.65
C ILE A 140 1.67 -29.71 -14.74
N TYR A 141 2.74 -28.96 -15.02
CA TYR A 141 3.11 -27.77 -14.27
C TYR A 141 1.97 -26.75 -14.17
N TYR A 142 1.25 -26.48 -15.26
CA TYR A 142 0.19 -25.47 -15.26
C TYR A 142 -1.00 -25.86 -14.36
N PHE A 143 -1.33 -27.15 -14.30
CA PHE A 143 -2.36 -27.65 -13.40
C PHE A 143 -1.92 -27.53 -11.94
N VAL A 144 -0.69 -27.98 -11.63
CA VAL A 144 -0.13 -27.90 -10.29
C VAL A 144 -0.01 -26.44 -9.85
N LEU A 145 0.43 -25.54 -10.73
CA LEU A 145 0.50 -24.10 -10.48
C LEU A 145 -0.84 -23.52 -10.00
N VAL A 146 -1.92 -23.78 -10.73
CA VAL A 146 -3.26 -23.32 -10.33
C VAL A 146 -3.65 -23.87 -8.95
N CYS A 147 -3.41 -25.16 -8.71
CA CYS A 147 -3.70 -25.79 -7.42
C CYS A 147 -2.88 -25.20 -6.27
N MET A 148 -1.57 -25.00 -6.44
CA MET A 148 -0.70 -24.49 -5.38
C MET A 148 -0.99 -23.03 -5.05
N LEU A 149 -1.19 -22.18 -6.06
CA LEU A 149 -1.54 -20.77 -5.84
C LEU A 149 -2.91 -20.65 -5.15
N PHE A 150 -3.89 -21.45 -5.55
CA PHE A 150 -5.20 -21.46 -4.90
C PHE A 150 -5.09 -21.92 -3.43
N THR A 151 -4.31 -22.97 -3.19
CA THR A 151 -4.08 -23.52 -1.85
C THR A 151 -3.40 -22.48 -0.95
N ALA A 152 -2.31 -21.85 -1.42
CA ALA A 152 -1.64 -20.74 -0.72
C ALA A 152 -2.59 -19.57 -0.42
N ALA A 153 -3.46 -19.21 -1.37
CA ALA A 153 -4.44 -18.16 -1.17
C ALA A 153 -5.45 -18.50 -0.06
N THR A 154 -5.92 -19.75 -0.01
CA THR A 154 -6.82 -20.21 1.07
C THR A 154 -6.14 -20.31 2.43
N ILE A 155 -4.85 -20.66 2.47
CA ILE A 155 -4.04 -20.66 3.70
C ILE A 155 -3.94 -19.24 4.25
N GLY A 156 -3.54 -18.27 3.42
CA GLY A 156 -3.44 -16.87 3.82
C GLY A 156 -4.76 -16.31 4.35
N LEU A 157 -5.88 -16.62 3.67
CA LEU A 157 -7.21 -16.18 4.11
C LEU A 157 -7.60 -16.82 5.45
N SER A 158 -7.39 -18.13 5.61
CA SER A 158 -7.69 -18.85 6.86
C SER A 158 -6.92 -18.26 8.04
N ILE A 159 -5.63 -17.99 7.85
CA ILE A 159 -4.78 -17.34 8.87
C ILE A 159 -5.32 -15.94 9.21
N ALA A 160 -5.68 -15.13 8.21
CA ALA A 160 -6.24 -13.80 8.43
C ALA A 160 -7.54 -13.83 9.26
N TYR A 161 -8.40 -14.84 9.06
CA TYR A 161 -9.60 -15.07 9.86
C TYR A 161 -9.29 -15.49 11.30
N LEU A 162 -8.36 -16.41 11.50
CA LEU A 162 -7.94 -16.86 12.84
C LEU A 162 -7.31 -15.71 13.63
N LEU A 163 -6.42 -14.93 13.00
CA LEU A 163 -5.81 -13.76 13.63
C LEU A 163 -6.87 -12.70 14.01
N ASN A 164 -7.88 -12.48 13.16
CA ASN A 164 -8.98 -11.56 13.47
C ASN A 164 -9.75 -11.99 14.73
N LEU A 165 -10.00 -13.29 14.89
CA LEU A 165 -10.62 -13.84 16.08
C LEU A 165 -9.73 -13.67 17.32
N VAL A 166 -8.41 -13.81 17.21
CA VAL A 166 -7.50 -13.57 18.34
C VAL A 166 -7.57 -12.11 18.78
N VAL A 167 -7.49 -11.17 17.84
CA VAL A 167 -7.48 -9.74 18.16
C VAL A 167 -8.79 -9.28 18.79
N ILE A 168 -9.94 -9.76 18.33
CA ILE A 168 -11.24 -9.38 18.92
C ILE A 168 -11.43 -9.93 20.35
N GLN A 169 -10.72 -11.01 20.70
CA GLN A 169 -10.73 -11.55 22.05
C GLN A 169 -9.81 -10.77 22.99
N LEU A 170 -8.68 -10.27 22.48
CA LEU A 170 -7.69 -9.53 23.27
C LEU A 170 -8.10 -8.07 23.50
N ILE A 171 -8.68 -7.40 22.50
CA ILE A 171 -8.93 -5.97 22.54
C ILE A 171 -10.39 -5.68 22.91
N PRO A 172 -10.66 -4.89 23.97
CA PRO A 172 -12.01 -4.54 24.37
C PRO A 172 -12.78 -3.83 23.25
N ALA A 173 -13.98 -4.33 22.96
CA ALA A 173 -14.85 -3.88 21.89
C ALA A 173 -15.26 -2.38 21.95
N ARG A 174 -15.05 -1.72 23.09
CA ARG A 174 -15.26 -0.28 23.30
C ARG A 174 -14.35 0.60 22.42
N ARG A 175 -13.33 0.03 21.79
CA ARG A 175 -12.33 0.72 20.96
C ARG A 175 -12.29 0.16 19.54
N ALA A 176 -13.43 0.13 18.85
CA ALA A 176 -13.54 -0.37 17.47
C ALA A 176 -12.53 0.27 16.49
N ASN A 177 -12.17 1.54 16.69
CA ASN A 177 -11.15 2.22 15.89
C ASN A 177 -9.73 1.69 16.16
N GLU A 178 -9.46 1.21 17.37
CA GLU A 178 -8.19 0.60 17.75
C GLU A 178 -8.08 -0.85 17.26
N LEU A 179 -9.21 -1.54 17.05
CA LEU A 179 -9.20 -2.89 16.47
C LEU A 179 -8.64 -2.89 15.05
N MET A 180 -9.14 -2.01 14.18
CA MET A 180 -8.66 -1.91 12.79
C MET A 180 -7.18 -1.53 12.70
N THR A 181 -6.73 -0.73 13.68
CA THR A 181 -5.31 -0.40 13.88
C THR A 181 -4.51 -1.64 14.25
N ALA A 182 -4.95 -2.36 15.28
CA ALA A 182 -4.30 -3.57 15.74
C ALA A 182 -4.25 -4.64 14.64
N MET A 183 -5.29 -4.78 13.80
CA MET A 183 -5.28 -5.70 12.67
C MET A 183 -4.19 -5.35 11.66
N THR A 184 -4.03 -4.06 11.32
CA THR A 184 -3.03 -3.63 10.32
C THR A 184 -1.61 -3.77 10.87
N PHE A 185 -1.41 -3.39 12.14
CA PHE A 185 -0.12 -3.58 12.82
C PHE A 185 0.24 -5.05 12.95
N LEU A 186 -0.70 -5.87 13.44
CA LEU A 186 -0.47 -7.29 13.64
C LEU A 186 -0.29 -8.02 12.31
N SER A 187 -1.05 -7.67 11.26
CA SER A 187 -0.87 -8.27 9.94
C SER A 187 0.53 -8.00 9.40
N GLY A 188 1.00 -6.76 9.48
CA GLY A 188 2.34 -6.42 9.03
C GLY A 188 3.46 -7.01 9.90
N LEU A 189 3.26 -7.10 11.21
CA LEU A 189 4.16 -7.85 12.11
C LEU A 189 4.19 -9.34 11.76
N PHE A 190 3.04 -9.93 11.40
CA PHE A 190 2.96 -11.34 11.03
C PHE A 190 3.67 -11.60 9.69
N VAL A 191 3.44 -10.73 8.71
CA VAL A 191 4.16 -10.75 7.43
C VAL A 191 5.65 -10.65 7.67
N TYR A 192 6.09 -9.71 8.52
CA TYR A 192 7.48 -9.60 8.90
C TYR A 192 8.06 -10.92 9.41
N LEU A 193 7.40 -11.52 10.40
CA LEU A 193 7.86 -12.78 10.99
C LEU A 193 7.96 -13.88 9.94
N ILE A 194 6.96 -13.99 9.05
CA ILE A 194 6.96 -14.98 7.96
C ILE A 194 8.13 -14.77 6.99
N PHE A 195 8.42 -13.52 6.59
CA PHE A 195 9.55 -13.21 5.71
C PHE A 195 10.91 -13.30 6.42
N MET A 196 10.94 -13.21 7.76
CA MET A 196 12.15 -13.37 8.58
C MET A 196 12.50 -14.86 8.80
N LEU A 197 11.52 -15.77 8.79
CA LEU A 197 11.74 -17.22 8.95
C LEU A 197 12.91 -17.76 8.10
N PRO A 198 12.96 -17.54 6.76
CA PRO A 198 14.07 -18.03 5.94
C PRO A 198 15.44 -17.51 6.38
N GLN A 199 15.52 -16.29 6.90
CA GLN A 199 16.78 -15.68 7.35
C GLN A 199 17.25 -16.24 8.69
N ILE A 200 16.34 -16.53 9.62
CA ILE A 200 16.70 -17.14 10.91
C ILE A 200 17.14 -18.59 10.70
N SER A 201 16.52 -19.31 9.77
CA SER A 201 16.81 -20.72 9.54
C SER A 201 18.08 -20.97 8.74
N ASN A 202 18.56 -19.99 7.98
CA ASN A 202 19.67 -20.16 7.04
C ASN A 202 20.87 -19.33 7.50
N ASN A 203 21.89 -19.97 8.07
CA ASN A 203 23.13 -19.34 8.55
C ASN A 203 24.07 -18.85 7.42
N ARG A 204 23.57 -18.64 6.20
CA ARG A 204 24.38 -18.21 5.06
C ARG A 204 24.67 -16.71 5.14
N SER A 205 25.91 -16.33 4.85
CA SER A 205 26.28 -14.92 4.73
C SER A 205 25.54 -14.28 3.54
N LEU A 206 25.22 -12.97 3.61
CA LEU A 206 24.50 -12.26 2.54
C LEU A 206 25.25 -12.33 1.20
N SER A 207 26.59 -12.42 1.23
CA SER A 207 27.46 -12.68 0.08
C SER A 207 27.22 -14.05 -0.56
N GLU A 208 27.09 -15.11 0.24
CA GLU A 208 26.77 -16.45 -0.26
C GLU A 208 25.30 -16.54 -0.71
N SER A 209 24.37 -15.81 -0.09
CA SER A 209 22.98 -15.72 -0.56
C SER A 209 22.84 -14.93 -1.87
N LEU A 210 23.62 -13.87 -2.09
CA LEU A 210 23.63 -13.16 -3.37
C LEU A 210 24.25 -14.00 -4.50
N MET A 211 25.23 -14.86 -4.19
CA MET A 211 25.88 -15.75 -5.16
C MET A 211 25.14 -17.09 -5.39
N ALA A 212 24.44 -17.61 -4.37
CA ALA A 212 23.72 -18.89 -4.44
C ALA A 212 22.21 -18.75 -4.71
N GLY A 213 21.66 -17.53 -4.66
CA GLY A 213 20.23 -17.24 -4.86
C GLY A 213 19.42 -17.05 -3.59
N LEU A 214 18.11 -16.81 -3.78
CA LEU A 214 17.14 -16.62 -2.69
C LEU A 214 17.27 -17.72 -1.61
N PRO A 215 17.14 -17.39 -0.30
CA PRO A 215 17.30 -18.37 0.76
C PRO A 215 16.34 -19.56 0.59
N VAL A 216 16.87 -20.76 0.47
CA VAL A 216 16.06 -21.99 0.48
C VAL A 216 15.36 -22.10 1.83
N LEU A 217 14.04 -22.21 1.81
CA LEU A 217 13.25 -22.44 3.02
C LEU A 217 13.51 -23.87 3.52
N PRO A 218 13.52 -24.11 4.84
CA PRO A 218 13.60 -25.46 5.36
C PRO A 218 12.45 -26.34 4.86
N ASP A 219 12.72 -27.62 4.64
CA ASP A 219 11.77 -28.62 4.12
C ASP A 219 10.50 -28.78 4.98
N TRP A 220 10.49 -28.33 6.23
CA TRP A 220 9.33 -28.39 7.12
C TRP A 220 8.35 -27.23 6.95
N VAL A 221 8.73 -26.15 6.26
CA VAL A 221 7.85 -24.99 6.04
C VAL A 221 6.84 -25.37 4.96
N PRO A 222 5.51 -25.25 5.18
CA PRO A 222 4.52 -25.71 4.19
C PRO A 222 4.67 -25.12 2.78
N VAL A 223 5.31 -23.95 2.69
CA VAL A 223 5.58 -23.27 1.44
C VAL A 223 6.63 -23.99 0.57
N SER A 224 7.60 -24.69 1.18
CA SER A 224 8.61 -25.48 0.44
C SER A 224 7.97 -26.67 -0.27
N TRP A 225 7.01 -27.35 0.36
CA TRP A 225 6.20 -28.39 -0.32
C TRP A 225 5.49 -27.83 -1.55
N GLY A 226 5.11 -26.55 -1.49
CA GLY A 226 4.56 -25.85 -2.62
C GLY A 226 5.51 -25.71 -3.80
N SER A 227 6.74 -25.36 -3.50
CA SER A 227 7.82 -25.21 -4.47
C SER A 227 8.26 -26.55 -5.06
N ASP A 228 8.50 -27.55 -4.21
CA ASP A 228 8.87 -28.91 -4.61
C ASP A 228 7.88 -29.51 -5.60
N ALA A 229 6.59 -29.35 -5.34
CA ALA A 229 5.53 -29.81 -6.25
C ALA A 229 5.62 -29.12 -7.62
N LEU A 230 5.92 -27.81 -7.66
CA LEU A 230 6.03 -27.06 -8.91
C LEU A 230 7.27 -27.46 -9.71
N ILE A 231 8.42 -27.66 -9.06
CA ILE A 231 9.66 -28.08 -9.72
C ILE A 231 9.49 -29.48 -10.31
N GLN A 232 9.00 -30.42 -9.51
CA GLN A 232 8.84 -31.81 -9.96
C GLN A 232 7.81 -31.91 -11.09
N ALA A 233 6.75 -31.10 -11.04
CA ALA A 233 5.77 -30.98 -12.11
C ALA A 233 6.37 -30.31 -13.37
N ALA A 234 7.25 -29.32 -13.23
CA ALA A 234 7.95 -28.70 -14.36
C ALA A 234 8.85 -29.72 -15.08
N ASN A 235 9.53 -30.57 -14.30
CA ASN A 235 10.38 -31.65 -14.81
C ASN A 235 9.59 -32.88 -15.33
N GLY A 236 8.25 -32.89 -15.19
CA GLY A 236 7.39 -33.99 -15.62
C GLY A 236 7.47 -35.26 -14.77
N SER A 237 8.09 -35.20 -13.60
CA SER A 237 8.18 -36.33 -12.65
C SER A 237 6.87 -36.49 -11.88
N MET A 238 6.42 -37.73 -11.64
CA MET A 238 5.21 -38.03 -10.86
C MET A 238 5.37 -37.75 -9.35
N SER A 239 6.59 -37.48 -8.88
CA SER A 239 6.85 -37.26 -7.46
C SER A 239 6.15 -36.01 -6.88
N PHE A 240 5.65 -35.09 -7.73
CA PHE A 240 4.95 -33.87 -7.30
C PHE A 240 3.69 -34.13 -6.46
N PHE A 241 3.10 -35.33 -6.55
CA PHE A 241 1.83 -35.65 -5.89
C PHE A 241 1.90 -35.55 -4.37
N LEU A 242 2.97 -36.06 -3.76
CA LEU A 242 3.14 -36.06 -2.31
C LEU A 242 3.21 -34.64 -1.73
N PRO A 243 4.12 -33.77 -2.19
CA PRO A 243 4.21 -32.40 -1.68
C PRO A 243 2.95 -31.58 -1.96
N MET A 244 2.29 -31.78 -3.11
CA MET A 244 1.00 -31.16 -3.43
C MET A 244 -0.10 -31.56 -2.42
N ILE A 245 -0.27 -32.85 -2.16
CA ILE A 245 -1.28 -33.37 -1.23
C ILE A 245 -1.02 -32.86 0.19
N LEU A 246 0.25 -32.82 0.61
CA LEU A 246 0.63 -32.37 1.95
C LEU A 246 0.20 -30.91 2.19
N LEU A 247 0.43 -30.02 1.21
CA LEU A 247 0.00 -28.62 1.30
C LEU A 247 -1.53 -28.47 1.26
N ILE A 248 -2.22 -29.25 0.41
CA ILE A 248 -3.68 -29.24 0.33
C ILE A 248 -4.30 -29.70 1.65
N LEU A 249 -3.76 -30.76 2.27
CA LEU A 249 -4.19 -31.25 3.58
C LEU A 249 -3.98 -30.18 4.66
N PHE A 250 -2.82 -29.51 4.65
CA PHE A 250 -2.54 -28.41 5.57
C PHE A 250 -3.55 -27.27 5.42
N ALA A 251 -3.87 -26.86 4.19
CA ALA A 251 -4.91 -25.87 3.93
C ALA A 251 -6.29 -26.35 4.40
N GLY A 252 -6.63 -27.62 4.18
CA GLY A 252 -7.87 -28.23 4.67
C GLY A 252 -8.01 -28.18 6.19
N VAL A 253 -6.94 -28.51 6.92
CA VAL A 253 -6.89 -28.40 8.39
C VAL A 253 -7.10 -26.96 8.84
N LEU A 254 -6.45 -25.99 8.20
CA LEU A 254 -6.63 -24.57 8.53
C LEU A 254 -8.06 -24.08 8.26
N ILE A 255 -8.70 -24.49 7.16
CA ILE A 255 -10.09 -24.14 6.86
C ILE A 255 -11.03 -24.75 7.90
N LEU A 256 -10.80 -26.00 8.31
CA LEU A 256 -11.59 -26.67 9.36
C LEU A 256 -11.44 -25.96 10.71
N LEU A 257 -10.21 -25.62 11.10
CA LEU A 257 -9.94 -24.83 12.32
C LEU A 257 -10.62 -23.48 12.27
N THR A 258 -10.50 -22.77 11.15
CA THR A 258 -11.13 -21.46 10.96
C THR A 258 -12.65 -21.57 11.05
N THR A 259 -13.25 -22.56 10.38
CA THR A 259 -14.71 -22.76 10.41
C THR A 259 -15.19 -23.10 11.82
N THR A 260 -14.47 -23.93 12.58
CA THR A 260 -14.92 -24.34 13.92
C THR A 260 -14.69 -23.29 15.00
N LEU A 261 -13.53 -22.63 15.01
CA LEU A 261 -13.19 -21.62 16.01
C LEU A 261 -13.87 -20.29 15.73
N VAL A 262 -13.81 -19.82 14.47
CA VAL A 262 -14.37 -18.52 14.10
C VAL A 262 -15.88 -18.54 14.15
N GLU A 263 -16.55 -19.62 13.72
CA GLU A 263 -18.00 -19.73 13.86
C GLU A 263 -18.47 -19.55 15.32
N LYS A 264 -17.78 -20.19 16.28
CA LYS A 264 -18.12 -20.07 17.71
C LYS A 264 -17.86 -18.66 18.25
N GLY A 265 -16.76 -18.02 17.82
CA GLY A 265 -16.39 -16.66 18.24
C GLY A 265 -17.10 -15.54 17.49
N PHE A 266 -17.74 -15.84 16.36
CA PHE A 266 -18.28 -14.84 15.43
C PHE A 266 -19.44 -14.05 16.04
N ARG A 267 -20.46 -14.76 16.56
CA ARG A 267 -21.64 -14.14 17.14
C ARG A 267 -21.30 -13.35 18.41
N THR A 268 -20.46 -13.92 19.28
CA THR A 268 -20.04 -13.28 20.53
C THR A 268 -19.18 -12.05 20.27
N GLY A 269 -18.26 -12.11 19.30
CA GLY A 269 -17.45 -10.98 18.86
C GLY A 269 -18.30 -9.84 18.28
N TRP A 270 -19.29 -10.18 17.46
CA TRP A 270 -20.22 -9.20 16.90
C TRP A 270 -21.07 -8.50 17.99
N VAL A 271 -21.67 -9.26 18.90
CA VAL A 271 -22.47 -8.69 20.01
C VAL A 271 -21.64 -7.74 20.89
N ARG A 272 -20.40 -8.13 21.24
CA ARG A 272 -19.49 -7.28 22.03
C ARG A 272 -19.20 -5.94 21.34
N LEU A 273 -19.06 -5.93 20.01
CA LEU A 273 -18.83 -4.71 19.23
C LEU A 273 -20.06 -3.81 19.17
N SER A 274 -21.24 -4.39 18.99
CA SER A 274 -22.50 -3.64 18.95
C SER A 274 -22.85 -3.01 20.31
N GLU A 275 -22.62 -3.73 21.41
CA GLU A 275 -22.90 -3.26 22.78
C GLU A 275 -21.87 -2.24 23.31
N GLY A 276 -20.64 -2.26 22.79
CA GLY A 276 -19.52 -1.43 23.24
C GLY A 276 -19.67 0.10 23.01
N SER A 277 -20.68 0.53 22.27
CA SER A 277 -20.99 1.96 22.04
C SER A 277 -21.64 2.65 23.26
N GLY A 278 -22.12 1.88 24.24
CA GLY A 278 -22.90 2.37 25.39
C GLY A 278 -22.08 2.73 26.63
N LYS A 279 -21.48 3.93 26.65
CA LYS A 279 -21.36 4.83 27.83
C LYS A 279 -20.42 5.99 27.46
N LYS A 280 -21.01 7.06 26.92
CA LYS A 280 -20.36 8.38 26.89
C LYS A 280 -20.07 8.77 28.34
N LYS A 281 -18.82 8.65 28.77
CA LYS A 281 -18.37 9.18 30.06
C LYS A 281 -18.73 10.67 30.04
N LYS A 282 -19.67 11.12 30.87
CA LYS A 282 -20.03 12.54 31.00
C LYS A 282 -18.74 13.31 31.24
N ARG A 283 -18.26 14.02 30.21
CA ARG A 283 -17.06 14.86 30.32
C ARG A 283 -17.46 16.04 31.20
N LYS A 284 -16.79 16.21 32.33
CA LYS A 284 -16.86 17.46 33.10
C LYS A 284 -16.45 18.61 32.16
N PRO A 285 -17.17 19.73 32.14
CA PRO A 285 -16.80 20.88 31.31
C PRO A 285 -15.40 21.34 31.73
N LYS A 286 -14.44 21.24 30.82
CA LYS A 286 -13.09 21.73 31.05
C LYS A 286 -13.16 23.23 30.81
N LYS A 287 -12.79 24.06 31.79
CA LYS A 287 -12.70 25.53 31.64
C LYS A 287 -11.95 25.85 30.35
N GLU A 288 -12.65 26.42 29.38
CA GLU A 288 -12.07 26.85 28.12
C GLU A 288 -11.12 28.00 28.45
N ARG A 289 -9.80 27.75 28.32
CA ARG A 289 -8.84 28.84 28.24
C ARG A 289 -9.14 29.55 26.92
N ALA A 290 -9.47 30.84 26.97
CA ALA A 290 -9.55 31.70 25.80
C ALA A 290 -8.19 31.62 25.08
N GLN A 291 -8.12 30.79 24.04
CA GLN A 291 -6.95 30.72 23.19
C GLN A 291 -6.99 31.98 22.33
N GLY A 292 -5.89 32.73 22.32
CA GLY A 292 -5.77 33.95 21.53
C GLY A 292 -6.05 33.70 20.05
N VAL A 293 -6.40 34.79 19.33
CA VAL A 293 -6.73 34.77 17.90
C VAL A 293 -5.53 34.22 17.12
N SER A 294 -5.54 32.92 16.79
CA SER A 294 -4.52 32.32 15.94
C SER A 294 -4.82 32.64 14.48
N HIS A 295 -3.78 32.92 13.69
CA HIS A 295 -3.91 33.09 12.24
C HIS A 295 -4.74 31.96 11.61
N PRO A 296 -5.66 32.22 10.67
CA PRO A 296 -6.59 31.24 10.14
C PRO A 296 -5.95 29.92 9.69
N VAL A 297 -4.83 30.00 8.98
CA VAL A 297 -4.01 28.85 8.53
C VAL A 297 -3.59 27.94 9.69
N ILE A 298 -3.18 28.52 10.82
CA ILE A 298 -2.75 27.78 12.01
C ILE A 298 -3.96 27.13 12.69
N ALA A 299 -5.11 27.80 12.74
CA ALA A 299 -6.33 27.25 13.32
C ALA A 299 -6.81 26.02 12.54
N ILE A 300 -6.83 26.11 11.21
CA ILE A 300 -7.21 25.01 10.31
C ILE A 300 -6.25 23.84 10.44
N GLY A 301 -4.94 24.09 10.52
CA GLY A 301 -3.99 23.01 10.74
C GLY A 301 -4.08 22.39 12.13
N LYS A 302 -4.28 23.18 13.20
CA LYS A 302 -4.51 22.62 14.54
C LYS A 302 -5.74 21.70 14.54
N LYS A 303 -6.82 22.10 13.86
CA LYS A 303 -7.99 21.24 13.64
C LYS A 303 -7.60 19.93 12.95
N GLU A 304 -6.83 20.00 11.86
CA GLU A 304 -6.36 18.84 11.10
C GLU A 304 -5.52 17.89 11.97
N TRP A 305 -4.56 18.44 12.73
CA TRP A 305 -3.75 17.69 13.69
C TRP A 305 -4.60 16.98 14.74
N PHE A 306 -5.59 17.67 15.31
CA PHE A 306 -6.49 17.04 16.28
C PHE A 306 -7.38 15.97 15.65
N SER A 307 -7.75 16.10 14.38
CA SER A 307 -8.47 15.06 13.66
C SER A 307 -7.61 13.80 13.48
N ILE A 308 -6.38 13.96 12.99
CA ILE A 308 -5.43 12.86 12.79
C ILE A 308 -5.06 12.21 14.13
N LYS A 309 -4.80 13.00 15.17
CA LYS A 309 -4.48 12.48 16.51
C LYS A 309 -5.61 11.67 17.14
N ARG A 310 -6.87 11.99 16.84
CA ARG A 310 -8.04 11.28 17.39
C ARG A 310 -8.38 10.01 16.62
N ASP A 311 -8.02 9.94 15.35
CA ASP A 311 -8.31 8.78 14.49
C ASP A 311 -7.05 7.94 14.26
N MET A 312 -6.92 6.86 15.04
CA MET A 312 -5.76 5.95 14.96
C MET A 312 -5.60 5.32 13.56
N ARG A 313 -6.69 5.24 12.78
CA ARG A 313 -6.67 4.70 11.42
C ARG A 313 -5.80 5.53 10.47
N GLU A 314 -5.63 6.83 10.75
CA GLU A 314 -4.72 7.72 9.99
C GLU A 314 -3.25 7.40 10.24
N TRP A 315 -2.92 6.99 11.47
CA TRP A 315 -1.55 6.60 11.82
C TRP A 315 -1.14 5.31 11.12
N MET A 316 -2.11 4.44 10.81
CA MET A 316 -1.88 3.22 10.03
C MET A 316 -1.43 3.50 8.59
N THR A 317 -1.73 4.66 8.02
CA THR A 317 -1.22 5.05 6.70
C THR A 317 0.31 5.16 6.70
N PHE A 318 0.94 5.41 7.85
CA PHE A 318 2.39 5.44 8.01
C PHE A 318 3.02 4.08 8.31
N LEU A 319 2.22 3.06 8.60
CA LEU A 319 2.75 1.78 9.00
C LEU A 319 3.55 1.08 7.88
N PRO A 320 3.14 1.13 6.59
CA PRO A 320 3.99 0.67 5.51
C PRO A 320 5.36 1.35 5.46
N LEU A 321 5.45 2.67 5.73
CA LEU A 321 6.74 3.37 5.80
C LEU A 321 7.67 2.72 6.81
N ALA A 322 7.17 2.40 8.01
CA ALA A 322 7.95 1.73 9.04
C ALA A 322 8.44 0.35 8.56
N PHE A 323 7.58 -0.45 7.94
CA PHE A 323 7.96 -1.78 7.43
C PHE A 323 9.01 -1.70 6.31
N PHE A 324 8.87 -0.77 5.37
CA PHE A 324 9.84 -0.58 4.29
C PHE A 324 11.24 -0.18 4.77
N ILE A 325 11.38 0.31 6.01
CA ILE A 325 12.68 0.70 6.58
C ILE A 325 13.19 -0.37 7.55
N VAL A 326 12.32 -0.88 8.41
CA VAL A 326 12.67 -1.90 9.40
C VAL A 326 13.07 -3.21 8.71
N PHE A 327 12.37 -3.62 7.63
CA PHE A 327 12.62 -4.92 7.02
C PHE A 327 13.97 -5.01 6.31
N PRO A 328 14.38 -4.05 5.46
CA PRO A 328 15.72 -4.08 4.88
C PRO A 328 16.79 -3.99 5.96
N VAL A 329 16.65 -3.09 6.94
CA VAL A 329 17.64 -2.92 8.01
C VAL A 329 17.85 -4.21 8.80
N ILE A 330 16.78 -4.89 9.21
CA ILE A 330 16.93 -6.18 9.92
C ILE A 330 17.45 -7.27 8.99
N GLY A 331 17.00 -7.31 7.73
CA GLY A 331 17.53 -8.23 6.71
C GLY A 331 19.05 -8.06 6.48
N PHE A 332 19.55 -6.84 6.55
CA PHE A 332 20.99 -6.58 6.47
C PHE A 332 21.74 -7.13 7.70
N PHE A 333 21.19 -6.95 8.90
CA PHE A 333 21.80 -7.46 10.14
C PHE A 333 21.76 -8.98 10.24
N SER A 334 20.67 -9.62 9.82
CA SER A 334 20.53 -11.08 9.83
C SER A 334 21.45 -11.75 8.81
N GLY A 335 21.77 -11.08 7.69
CA GLY A 335 22.71 -11.56 6.67
C GLY A 335 24.19 -11.55 7.05
N GLY A 336 24.54 -11.26 8.31
CA GLY A 336 25.93 -11.32 8.80
C GLY A 336 26.81 -10.13 8.39
N ILE A 337 26.24 -9.10 7.75
CA ILE A 337 26.97 -7.88 7.41
C ILE A 337 27.24 -7.10 8.71
N ARG A 338 28.51 -6.82 8.98
CA ARG A 338 28.88 -6.03 10.14
C ARG A 338 28.59 -4.56 9.84
N LEU A 339 28.16 -3.83 10.86
CA LEU A 339 27.94 -2.38 10.82
C LEU A 339 29.18 -1.61 10.30
N SER A 340 30.38 -2.19 10.43
CA SER A 340 31.63 -1.65 9.90
C SER A 340 31.68 -1.61 8.37
N ASP A 341 31.12 -2.60 7.70
CA ASP A 341 31.25 -2.80 6.25
C ASP A 341 30.32 -1.82 5.49
N LEU A 342 29.23 -1.40 6.14
CA LEU A 342 28.26 -0.44 5.63
C LEU A 342 28.70 1.02 5.80
N ARG A 343 29.55 1.30 6.79
CA ARG A 343 30.01 2.67 7.13
C ARG A 343 31.08 3.23 6.18
N GLY A 344 31.58 2.43 5.24
CA GLY A 344 32.62 2.82 4.28
C GLY A 344 32.12 3.48 3.00
N PHE A 345 30.86 3.28 2.62
CA PHE A 345 30.28 3.73 1.34
C PHE A 345 29.26 4.86 1.52
N ASN A 346 29.61 5.90 2.27
CA ASN A 346 28.71 7.01 2.55
C ASN A 346 28.25 7.76 1.28
N ASP A 347 29.14 7.91 0.31
CA ASP A 347 28.87 8.65 -0.93
C ASP A 347 27.93 7.90 -1.89
N ILE A 348 27.79 6.57 -1.73
CA ILE A 348 26.88 5.74 -2.52
C ILE A 348 25.59 5.44 -1.74
N SER A 349 25.71 5.13 -0.45
CA SER A 349 24.56 4.76 0.39
C SER A 349 23.59 5.93 0.60
N TRP A 350 24.11 7.16 0.77
CA TRP A 350 23.27 8.32 1.02
C TRP A 350 22.36 8.69 -0.18
N PRO A 351 22.87 8.84 -1.43
CA PRO A 351 22.02 9.07 -2.61
C PRO A 351 20.90 8.04 -2.80
N ILE A 352 21.23 6.76 -2.63
CA ILE A 352 20.30 5.63 -2.80
C ILE A 352 19.22 5.70 -1.73
N ALA A 353 19.61 5.89 -0.47
CA ALA A 353 18.68 5.99 0.64
C ALA A 353 17.75 7.20 0.48
N GLN A 354 18.27 8.37 0.08
CA GLN A 354 17.46 9.55 -0.20
C GLN A 354 16.45 9.29 -1.34
N GLY A 355 16.86 8.62 -2.42
CA GLY A 355 15.97 8.26 -3.52
C GLY A 355 14.85 7.33 -3.04
N PHE A 356 15.20 6.35 -2.20
CA PHE A 356 14.25 5.43 -1.58
C PHE A 356 13.27 6.15 -0.65
N PHE A 357 13.74 7.05 0.21
CA PHE A 357 12.88 7.85 1.09
C PHE A 357 11.91 8.74 0.31
N LEU A 358 12.37 9.41 -0.75
CA LEU A 358 11.54 10.23 -1.62
C LEU A 358 10.49 9.40 -2.37
N PHE A 359 10.89 8.23 -2.87
CA PHE A 359 9.98 7.27 -3.52
C PHE A 359 8.86 6.82 -2.57
N ILE A 360 9.22 6.39 -1.36
CA ILE A 360 8.23 5.97 -0.36
C ILE A 360 7.31 7.15 0.02
N TYR A 361 7.88 8.34 0.21
CA TYR A 361 7.07 9.53 0.51
C TYR A 361 6.01 9.77 -0.57
N ALA A 362 6.38 9.70 -1.85
CA ALA A 362 5.44 9.89 -2.95
C ALA A 362 4.32 8.86 -2.96
N LEU A 363 4.63 7.60 -2.61
CA LEU A 363 3.68 6.50 -2.62
C LEU A 363 2.56 6.67 -1.58
N PHE A 364 2.90 7.18 -0.39
CA PHE A 364 1.97 7.27 0.74
C PHE A 364 1.42 8.67 1.01
N ASN A 365 2.26 9.70 0.91
CA ASN A 365 1.90 11.05 1.36
C ASN A 365 0.81 11.71 0.50
N GLY A 366 0.85 11.49 -0.81
CA GLY A 366 -0.15 12.06 -1.73
C GLY A 366 -1.57 11.69 -1.30
N GLN A 367 -1.78 10.45 -0.86
CA GLN A 367 -3.09 9.95 -0.43
C GLN A 367 -3.55 10.61 0.87
N LEU A 368 -2.63 10.85 1.81
CA LEU A 368 -2.95 11.50 3.08
C LEU A 368 -3.30 12.98 2.91
N ALA A 369 -2.58 13.66 2.02
CA ALA A 369 -2.86 15.05 1.66
C ALA A 369 -4.21 15.17 0.93
N ALA A 370 -4.50 14.27 -0.01
CA ALA A 370 -5.79 14.21 -0.68
C ALA A 370 -6.95 13.88 0.27
N ALA A 371 -6.71 13.00 1.25
CA ALA A 371 -7.66 12.64 2.29
C ALA A 371 -8.02 13.82 3.20
N ALA A 372 -7.21 14.88 3.28
CA ALA A 372 -7.51 16.06 4.09
C ALA A 372 -8.80 16.77 3.68
N ILE A 373 -9.15 16.74 2.39
CA ILE A 373 -10.42 17.29 1.90
C ILE A 373 -11.58 16.34 2.25
N ALA A 374 -11.38 15.03 2.05
CA ALA A 374 -12.37 14.02 2.36
C ALA A 374 -12.73 13.95 3.85
N ARG A 375 -11.76 14.22 4.74
CA ARG A 375 -11.97 14.27 6.21
C ARG A 375 -13.05 15.26 6.64
N GLU A 376 -13.30 16.28 5.83
CA GLU A 376 -14.33 17.27 6.14
C GLU A 376 -15.74 16.68 6.06
N GLY A 377 -15.98 15.74 5.14
CA GLY A 377 -17.21 14.97 5.01
C GLY A 377 -18.48 15.77 5.34
N LEU A 378 -19.17 15.33 6.41
CA LEU A 378 -20.42 15.93 6.90
C LEU A 378 -20.26 17.34 7.49
N SER A 379 -19.04 17.76 7.84
CA SER A 379 -18.73 19.07 8.40
C SER A 379 -18.23 20.09 7.36
N ALA A 380 -18.21 19.72 6.08
CA ALA A 380 -17.73 20.60 5.01
C ALA A 380 -18.51 21.92 4.89
N TRP A 381 -19.79 21.92 5.26
CA TRP A 381 -20.63 23.14 5.26
C TRP A 381 -20.13 24.18 6.27
N ILE A 382 -19.58 23.76 7.41
CA ILE A 382 -19.05 24.67 8.45
C ILE A 382 -17.89 25.49 7.90
N LEU A 383 -17.02 24.87 7.10
CA LEU A 383 -15.91 25.61 6.48
C LEU A 383 -16.37 26.63 5.45
N ARG A 384 -17.54 26.43 4.83
CA ARG A 384 -18.09 27.35 3.84
C ARG A 384 -18.77 28.57 4.46
N THR A 385 -19.26 28.44 5.70
CA THR A 385 -19.90 29.57 6.40
C THR A 385 -18.90 30.46 7.13
N LEU A 386 -17.67 30.02 7.30
CA LEU A 386 -16.61 30.81 7.92
C LEU A 386 -16.04 31.84 6.92
N PRO A 387 -15.66 33.05 7.38
CA PRO A 387 -15.05 34.08 6.55
C PRO A 387 -13.57 33.75 6.26
N LEU A 388 -13.33 32.61 5.61
CA LEU A 388 -12.01 32.08 5.31
C LEU A 388 -11.80 32.03 3.81
N SER A 389 -10.64 32.48 3.34
CA SER A 389 -10.29 32.33 1.94
C SER A 389 -9.91 30.86 1.66
N GLY A 390 -10.19 30.39 0.45
CA GLY A 390 -9.76 29.06 0.01
C GLY A 390 -8.24 28.88 0.05
N ARG A 391 -7.46 29.98 -0.02
CA ARG A 391 -6.01 29.96 0.17
C ARG A 391 -5.65 29.61 1.61
N ASP A 392 -6.32 30.22 2.59
CA ASP A 392 -6.09 29.91 4.02
C ASP A 392 -6.44 28.47 4.35
N ILE A 393 -7.52 27.95 3.76
CA ILE A 393 -7.94 26.56 3.91
C ILE A 393 -6.92 25.60 3.27
N ALA A 394 -6.49 25.87 2.05
CA ALA A 394 -5.52 25.04 1.34
C ALA A 394 -4.16 25.02 2.07
N LEU A 395 -3.63 26.19 2.46
CA LEU A 395 -2.38 26.29 3.21
C LEU A 395 -2.50 25.64 4.59
N GLY A 396 -3.62 25.85 5.29
CA GLY A 396 -3.90 25.27 6.59
C GLY A 396 -3.91 23.74 6.58
N LYS A 397 -4.42 23.15 5.50
CA LYS A 397 -4.38 21.70 5.27
C LYS A 397 -2.99 21.23 4.86
N LEU A 398 -2.30 21.97 3.99
CA LEU A 398 -0.99 21.63 3.47
C LEU A 398 0.04 21.46 4.56
N TRP A 399 0.19 22.44 5.46
CA TRP A 399 1.31 22.39 6.41
C TRP A 399 1.23 21.17 7.33
N ILE A 400 0.04 20.74 7.75
CA ILE A 400 -0.10 19.50 8.52
C ILE A 400 0.10 18.25 7.66
N SER A 401 -0.52 18.20 6.47
CA SER A 401 -0.39 17.03 5.60
C SER A 401 1.02 16.83 5.09
N TRP A 402 1.82 17.90 4.98
CA TRP A 402 3.21 17.86 4.56
C TRP A 402 4.15 17.60 5.74
N LEU A 403 4.03 18.38 6.82
CA LEU A 403 4.98 18.40 7.94
C LEU A 403 4.94 17.10 8.75
N LEU A 404 3.75 16.53 8.99
CA LEU A 404 3.63 15.31 9.80
C LEU A 404 4.35 14.12 9.13
N PRO A 405 4.10 13.78 7.85
CA PRO A 405 4.81 12.70 7.16
C PRO A 405 6.30 13.02 6.96
N PHE A 406 6.62 14.29 6.72
CA PHE A 406 8.01 14.76 6.59
C PHE A 406 8.81 14.54 7.88
N ILE A 407 8.25 14.85 9.06
CA ILE A 407 8.91 14.63 10.36
C ILE A 407 9.14 13.14 10.59
N ILE A 408 8.10 12.30 10.39
CA ILE A 408 8.23 10.84 10.58
C ILE A 408 9.36 10.30 9.70
N LEU A 409 9.38 10.69 8.43
CA LEU A 409 10.40 10.22 7.50
C LEU A 409 11.79 10.78 7.83
N THR A 410 11.89 12.01 8.33
CA THR A 410 13.16 12.59 8.81
C THR A 410 13.69 11.85 10.02
N ILE A 411 12.84 11.47 10.98
CA ILE A 411 13.27 10.68 12.13
C ILE A 411 13.83 9.34 11.67
N LEU A 412 13.14 8.67 10.73
CA LEU A 412 13.58 7.38 10.21
C LEU A 412 14.89 7.49 9.40
N GLU A 413 15.02 8.53 8.57
CA GLU A 413 16.27 8.83 7.87
C GLU A 413 17.41 9.11 8.83
N CYS A 414 17.18 9.89 9.90
CA CYS A 414 18.19 10.13 10.92
C CYS A 414 18.64 8.83 11.60
N ILE A 415 17.69 7.93 11.90
CA ILE A 415 18.00 6.61 12.47
C ILE A 415 18.90 5.82 11.50
N VAL A 416 18.49 5.70 10.23
CA VAL A 416 19.26 4.97 9.21
C VAL A 416 20.63 5.60 8.99
N GLY A 417 20.72 6.93 8.92
CA GLY A 417 21.99 7.64 8.73
C GLY A 417 22.96 7.48 9.90
N VAL A 418 22.46 7.44 11.14
CA VAL A 418 23.29 7.15 12.32
C VAL A 418 23.79 5.70 12.29
N PHE A 419 22.97 4.76 11.84
CA PHE A 419 23.42 3.37 11.63
C PHE A 419 24.52 3.30 10.56
N LEU A 420 24.30 3.95 9.41
CA LEU A 420 25.22 3.94 8.27
C LEU A 420 26.44 4.86 8.45
N GLY A 421 26.51 5.67 9.50
CA GLY A 421 27.67 6.53 9.77
C GLY A 421 27.78 7.73 8.83
N TRP A 422 26.65 8.28 8.39
CA TRP A 422 26.59 9.47 7.53
C TRP A 422 27.16 10.72 8.23
N ALA A 423 27.71 11.63 7.44
CA ALA A 423 28.26 12.89 7.92
C ALA A 423 27.15 13.89 8.28
N TRP A 424 27.43 14.80 9.21
CA TRP A 424 26.46 15.80 9.69
C TRP A 424 25.85 16.66 8.55
N TRP A 425 26.62 16.97 7.52
CA TRP A 425 26.17 17.74 6.35
C TRP A 425 25.18 16.95 5.47
N GLN A 426 25.30 15.63 5.41
CA GLN A 426 24.39 14.75 4.66
C GLN A 426 22.98 14.76 5.26
N PHE A 427 22.86 14.89 6.59
CA PHE A 427 21.56 15.06 7.24
C PHE A 427 20.93 16.41 6.91
N ILE A 428 21.69 17.50 6.99
CA ILE A 428 21.17 18.85 6.68
C ILE A 428 20.70 18.90 5.22
N PHE A 429 21.54 18.43 4.30
CA PHE A 429 21.23 18.45 2.88
C PHE A 429 20.07 17.51 2.53
N GLY A 430 20.01 16.32 3.13
CA GLY A 430 18.88 15.40 3.00
C GLY A 430 17.56 16.03 3.44
N ILE A 431 17.54 16.68 4.60
CA ILE A 431 16.38 17.41 5.13
C ILE A 431 15.94 18.51 4.17
N VAL A 432 16.87 19.32 3.65
CA VAL A 432 16.59 20.44 2.75
C VAL A 432 16.01 19.95 1.41
N VAL A 433 16.69 19.01 0.75
CA VAL A 433 16.26 18.45 -0.54
C VAL A 433 14.88 17.80 -0.41
N LYS A 434 14.72 16.97 0.61
CA LYS A 434 13.44 16.32 0.90
C LYS A 434 12.35 17.33 1.21
N ALA A 435 12.60 18.35 2.03
CA ALA A 435 11.61 19.37 2.36
C ALA A 435 11.08 20.06 1.09
N GLY A 436 11.98 20.39 0.16
CA GLY A 436 11.62 20.90 -1.17
C GLY A 436 10.71 19.92 -1.91
N ILE A 437 11.21 18.73 -2.27
CA ILE A 437 10.48 17.80 -3.13
C ILE A 437 9.13 17.39 -2.55
N THR A 438 9.05 17.19 -1.23
CA THR A 438 7.85 16.68 -0.57
C THR A 438 6.69 17.68 -0.52
N ILE A 439 6.96 18.99 -0.60
CA ILE A 439 5.91 20.00 -0.58
C ILE A 439 5.04 19.97 -1.86
N GLY A 440 5.66 19.70 -3.01
CA GLY A 440 4.94 19.59 -4.28
C GLY A 440 4.02 18.37 -4.32
N ILE A 441 4.49 17.21 -3.85
CA ILE A 441 3.66 15.99 -3.73
C ILE A 441 2.44 16.23 -2.83
N SER A 442 2.66 16.90 -1.70
CA SER A 442 1.57 17.24 -0.76
C SER A 442 0.54 18.18 -1.40
N SER A 443 1.02 19.16 -2.18
CA SER A 443 0.17 20.14 -2.87
C SER A 443 -0.65 19.48 -3.99
N ILE A 444 -0.04 18.57 -4.76
CA ILE A 444 -0.74 17.72 -5.74
C ILE A 444 -1.83 16.91 -5.03
N GLY A 445 -1.51 16.30 -3.89
CA GLY A 445 -2.47 15.53 -3.09
C GLY A 445 -3.70 16.35 -2.73
N ILE A 446 -3.52 17.55 -2.16
CA ILE A 446 -4.64 18.45 -1.82
C ILE A 446 -5.48 18.78 -3.04
N TRP A 447 -4.84 19.11 -4.16
CA TRP A 447 -5.54 19.44 -5.40
C TRP A 447 -6.41 18.28 -5.89
N ILE A 448 -5.86 17.05 -5.94
CA ILE A 448 -6.65 15.87 -6.30
C ILE A 448 -7.79 15.63 -5.30
N GLY A 449 -7.54 15.89 -4.01
CA GLY A 449 -8.57 15.87 -2.97
C GLY A 449 -9.75 16.79 -3.28
N THR A 450 -9.52 17.95 -3.92
CA THR A 450 -10.61 18.84 -4.36
C THR A 450 -11.37 18.35 -5.59
N ILE A 451 -10.85 17.35 -6.32
CA ILE A 451 -11.48 16.81 -7.54
C ILE A 451 -12.41 15.64 -7.22
N GLY A 452 -12.01 14.74 -6.32
CA GLY A 452 -12.75 13.50 -6.07
C GLY A 452 -12.63 12.97 -4.65
N ALA A 453 -12.76 13.86 -3.66
CA ALA A 453 -12.90 13.46 -2.27
C ALA A 453 -14.16 12.61 -2.06
N ARG A 454 -14.00 11.52 -1.33
CA ARG A 454 -15.06 10.59 -0.95
C ARG A 454 -15.04 10.40 0.57
N PHE A 455 -16.14 10.65 1.25
CA PHE A 455 -16.25 10.42 2.69
C PHE A 455 -16.85 9.03 2.95
N ASN A 456 -16.06 8.15 3.54
CA ASN A 456 -16.47 6.79 3.90
C ASN A 456 -16.10 6.46 5.37
N PRO A 457 -17.06 6.53 6.31
CA PRO A 457 -16.82 6.20 7.73
C PRO A 457 -16.35 4.76 7.96
N GLY A 458 -16.89 3.82 7.19
CA GLY A 458 -16.62 2.38 7.31
C GLY A 458 -15.32 1.93 6.65
N ASN A 459 -14.74 2.72 5.75
CA ASN A 459 -13.40 2.50 5.23
C ASN A 459 -12.65 3.83 4.99
N PRO A 460 -11.95 4.35 6.02
CA PRO A 460 -11.18 5.60 5.91
C PRO A 460 -10.02 5.57 4.93
N GLN A 461 -9.57 4.40 4.48
CA GLN A 461 -8.58 4.30 3.41
C GLN A 461 -9.18 4.64 2.03
N GLN A 462 -10.51 4.49 1.85
CA GLN A 462 -11.23 4.82 0.62
C GLN A 462 -11.75 6.27 0.63
N ARG A 463 -10.84 7.22 0.85
CA ARG A 463 -11.17 8.66 0.92
C ARG A 463 -11.12 9.40 -0.41
N LEU A 464 -10.72 8.71 -1.46
CA LEU A 464 -10.76 9.20 -2.82
C LEU A 464 -11.64 8.27 -3.64
N THR A 465 -12.25 8.83 -4.68
CA THR A 465 -12.77 7.97 -5.75
C THR A 465 -11.61 7.24 -6.41
N PHE A 466 -11.86 6.03 -6.86
CA PHE A 466 -10.83 5.15 -7.39
C PHE A 466 -10.07 5.75 -8.58
N GLY A 467 -10.78 6.41 -9.50
CA GLY A 467 -10.16 7.11 -10.63
C GLY A 467 -9.25 8.24 -10.18
N THR A 468 -9.66 9.01 -9.16
CA THR A 468 -8.82 10.10 -8.61
C THR A 468 -7.61 9.60 -7.84
N SER A 469 -7.69 8.47 -7.12
CA SER A 469 -6.51 7.90 -6.46
C SER A 469 -5.47 7.40 -7.47
N MET A 470 -5.91 6.84 -8.61
CA MET A 470 -5.00 6.42 -9.68
C MET A 470 -4.37 7.62 -10.39
N PHE A 471 -5.17 8.66 -10.66
CA PHE A 471 -4.64 9.89 -11.25
C PHE A 471 -3.64 10.57 -10.32
N LEU A 472 -3.89 10.59 -9.01
CA LEU A 472 -2.93 11.04 -7.99
C LEU A 472 -1.63 10.24 -8.05
N LEU A 473 -1.72 8.91 -8.10
CA LEU A 473 -0.54 8.03 -8.16
C LEU A 473 0.30 8.31 -9.41
N LEU A 474 -0.35 8.40 -10.58
CA LEU A 474 0.32 8.74 -11.84
C LEU A 474 0.98 10.11 -11.77
N LEU A 475 0.27 11.14 -11.29
CA LEU A 475 0.79 12.50 -11.21
C LEU A 475 1.95 12.60 -10.20
N ALA A 476 1.87 11.88 -9.08
CA ALA A 476 2.98 11.78 -8.12
C ALA A 476 4.23 11.14 -8.74
N TYR A 477 4.08 10.10 -9.57
CA TYR A 477 5.21 9.49 -10.29
C TYR A 477 5.77 10.38 -11.38
N VAL A 478 4.92 11.06 -12.17
CA VAL A 478 5.38 12.04 -13.17
C VAL A 478 6.14 13.17 -12.48
N TYR A 479 5.62 13.68 -11.36
CA TYR A 479 6.29 14.69 -10.54
C TYR A 479 7.66 14.21 -10.04
N LEU A 480 7.74 12.99 -9.51
CA LEU A 480 9.02 12.40 -9.09
C LEU A 480 9.98 12.19 -10.26
N ALA A 481 9.51 11.74 -11.43
CA ALA A 481 10.35 11.51 -12.60
C ALA A 481 10.92 12.82 -13.16
N VAL A 482 10.15 13.91 -13.12
CA VAL A 482 10.65 15.23 -13.50
C VAL A 482 11.70 15.73 -12.51
N LEU A 483 11.49 15.51 -11.21
CA LEU A 483 12.44 15.96 -10.17
C LEU A 483 13.62 15.01 -9.96
N SER A 484 13.53 13.76 -10.40
CA SER A 484 14.66 12.82 -10.34
C SER A 484 15.80 13.26 -11.25
N ILE A 485 15.52 14.02 -12.33
CA ILE A 485 16.53 14.56 -13.24
C ILE A 485 17.49 15.52 -12.50
N PRO A 486 17.05 16.67 -11.95
CA PRO A 486 17.94 17.56 -11.21
C PRO A 486 18.52 16.90 -9.96
N TYR A 487 17.77 16.03 -9.31
CA TYR A 487 18.23 15.28 -8.15
C TYR A 487 19.36 14.30 -8.49
N ALA A 488 19.26 13.56 -9.60
CA ALA A 488 20.31 12.66 -10.07
C ALA A 488 21.55 13.45 -10.51
N LEU A 489 21.38 14.64 -11.10
CA LEU A 489 22.51 15.54 -11.39
C LEU A 489 23.25 15.97 -10.11
N MET A 490 22.55 16.14 -8.99
CA MET A 490 23.19 16.50 -7.72
C MET A 490 24.00 15.33 -7.17
N LEU A 491 23.52 14.09 -7.34
CA LEU A 491 24.04 12.92 -6.63
C LEU A 491 25.06 12.08 -7.39
N VAL A 492 24.88 11.90 -8.71
CA VAL A 492 25.74 11.01 -9.49
C VAL A 492 27.14 11.61 -9.62
N PRO A 493 28.23 10.91 -9.23
CA PRO A 493 29.58 11.42 -9.41
C PRO A 493 29.85 11.76 -10.87
N GLY A 494 30.58 12.85 -11.13
CA GLY A 494 30.95 13.24 -12.51
C GLY A 494 31.77 12.17 -13.23
N GLU A 495 32.47 11.31 -12.48
CA GLU A 495 33.24 10.17 -12.97
C GLU A 495 32.38 9.07 -13.61
N ALA A 496 31.08 9.02 -13.32
CA ALA A 496 30.15 8.07 -13.93
C ALA A 496 29.60 8.55 -15.29
N ALA A 497 29.99 9.75 -15.75
CA ALA A 497 29.58 10.29 -17.05
C ALA A 497 29.84 9.34 -18.25
N PRO A 498 31.05 8.75 -18.43
CA PRO A 498 31.30 7.85 -19.57
C PRO A 498 30.38 6.63 -19.58
N PHE A 499 30.14 6.01 -18.41
CA PHE A 499 29.23 4.86 -18.30
C PHE A 499 27.78 5.19 -18.71
N VAL A 500 27.28 6.36 -18.35
CA VAL A 500 25.92 6.80 -18.72
C VAL A 500 25.82 7.11 -20.21
N VAL A 501 26.88 7.65 -20.81
CA VAL A 501 26.95 7.92 -22.26
C VAL A 501 26.95 6.61 -23.04
N ASP A 502 27.69 5.60 -22.60
CA ASP A 502 27.71 4.27 -23.21
C ASP A 502 26.33 3.58 -23.13
N LEU A 503 25.66 3.65 -21.97
CA LEU A 503 24.27 3.21 -21.81
C LEU A 503 23.29 3.92 -22.77
N GLY A 504 23.52 5.22 -23.01
CA GLY A 504 22.74 5.99 -23.97
C GLY A 504 22.99 5.59 -25.43
N ALA A 505 24.19 5.12 -25.75
CA ALA A 505 24.53 4.62 -27.08
C ALA A 505 23.97 3.22 -27.36
N GLU A 506 23.89 2.36 -26.34
CA GLU A 506 23.32 1.01 -26.45
C GLU A 506 21.79 0.99 -26.42
N SER A 507 21.16 1.98 -25.77
CA SER A 507 19.70 2.06 -25.68
C SER A 507 19.10 2.85 -26.83
N SER A 508 18.10 2.27 -27.52
CA SER A 508 17.37 2.96 -28.60
C SER A 508 16.04 3.56 -28.10
N GLY A 509 15.56 4.59 -28.80
CA GLY A 509 14.27 5.25 -28.50
C GLY A 509 14.33 6.32 -27.40
N PHE A 510 13.22 6.49 -26.67
CA PHE A 510 13.08 7.53 -25.63
C PHE A 510 14.13 7.40 -24.51
N PHE A 511 14.47 6.17 -24.11
CA PHE A 511 15.46 5.94 -23.06
C PHE A 511 16.87 6.34 -23.50
N GLY A 512 17.28 6.06 -24.75
CA GLY A 512 18.56 6.52 -25.30
C GLY A 512 18.68 8.04 -25.38
N PHE A 513 17.58 8.72 -25.74
CA PHE A 513 17.52 10.19 -25.70
C PHE A 513 17.68 10.74 -24.28
N VAL A 514 17.03 10.13 -23.28
CA VAL A 514 17.14 10.55 -21.88
C VAL A 514 18.55 10.30 -21.34
N PHE A 515 19.14 9.13 -21.60
CA PHE A 515 20.49 8.80 -21.14
C PHE A 515 21.57 9.66 -21.80
N SER A 516 21.45 9.97 -23.09
CA SER A 516 22.38 10.88 -23.78
C SER A 516 22.29 12.31 -23.25
N LEU A 517 21.09 12.86 -23.02
CA LEU A 517 20.91 14.16 -22.36
C LEU A 517 21.50 14.17 -20.95
N PHE A 518 21.26 13.12 -20.17
CA PHE A 518 21.78 13.00 -18.82
C PHE A 518 23.31 12.87 -18.82
N GLY A 519 23.88 12.12 -19.78
CA GLY A 519 25.32 12.00 -19.98
C GLY A 519 26.00 13.34 -20.30
N VAL A 520 25.40 14.16 -21.17
CA VAL A 520 25.90 15.53 -21.47
C VAL A 520 25.89 16.41 -20.22
N LEU A 521 24.86 16.31 -19.38
CA LEU A 521 24.79 17.08 -18.15
C LEU A 521 25.82 16.60 -17.10
N LEU A 522 26.16 15.30 -17.09
CA LEU A 522 27.20 14.75 -16.22
C LEU A 522 28.61 15.13 -16.68
N THR A 523 28.89 15.21 -17.98
CA THR A 523 30.19 15.70 -18.47
C THR A 523 30.38 17.18 -18.13
N TRP A 524 29.31 17.98 -18.16
CA TRP A 524 29.32 19.35 -17.64
C TRP A 524 29.55 19.41 -16.14
N LYS A 525 28.95 18.49 -15.37
CA LYS A 525 29.21 18.37 -13.92
C LYS A 525 30.67 18.02 -13.63
N ALA A 526 31.27 17.13 -14.41
CA ALA A 526 32.69 16.77 -14.28
C ALA A 526 33.60 18.00 -14.48
N SER A 527 33.21 18.93 -15.35
CA SER A 527 33.96 20.15 -15.63
C SER A 527 33.76 21.24 -14.57
N ASN A 528 32.53 21.42 -14.06
CA ASN A 528 32.18 22.48 -13.09
C ASN A 528 31.21 21.96 -12.01
N PRO A 529 31.68 21.21 -11.01
CA PRO A 529 30.81 20.49 -10.07
C PRO A 529 29.96 21.42 -9.20
N VAL A 530 30.54 22.51 -8.69
CA VAL A 530 29.83 23.43 -7.77
C VAL A 530 28.68 24.16 -8.48
N ILE A 531 28.91 24.62 -9.71
CA ILE A 531 27.90 25.36 -10.49
C ILE A 531 26.74 24.43 -10.83
N VAL A 532 27.03 23.22 -11.34
CA VAL A 532 25.98 22.28 -11.75
C VAL A 532 25.17 21.77 -10.55
N ILE A 533 25.79 21.51 -9.40
CA ILE A 533 25.06 21.11 -8.18
C ILE A 533 24.17 22.26 -7.68
N SER A 534 24.68 23.50 -7.65
CA SER A 534 23.90 24.66 -7.19
C SER A 534 22.73 24.96 -8.14
N LEU A 535 22.94 24.86 -9.45
CA LEU A 535 21.91 25.04 -10.48
C LEU A 535 20.87 23.91 -10.42
N GLY A 536 21.30 22.67 -10.21
CA GLY A 536 20.41 21.52 -9.99
C GLY A 536 19.52 21.72 -8.77
N LEU A 537 20.10 22.18 -7.64
CA LEU A 537 19.36 22.49 -6.43
C LEU A 537 18.35 23.62 -6.66
N LEU A 538 18.77 24.72 -7.30
CA LEU A 538 17.90 25.85 -7.62
C LEU A 538 16.74 25.40 -8.53
N LEU A 539 17.04 24.68 -9.61
CA LEU A 539 16.05 24.17 -10.55
C LEU A 539 15.05 23.24 -9.85
N MET A 540 15.53 22.36 -8.97
CA MET A 540 14.69 21.48 -8.17
C MET A 540 13.72 22.28 -7.28
N PHE A 541 14.21 23.30 -6.56
CA PHE A 541 13.36 24.13 -5.71
C PHE A 541 12.38 24.99 -6.52
N VAL A 542 12.81 25.58 -7.63
CA VAL A 542 11.94 26.38 -8.51
C VAL A 542 10.82 25.52 -9.08
N LEU A 543 11.14 24.33 -9.60
CA LEU A 543 10.12 23.39 -10.10
C LEU A 543 9.19 22.94 -8.98
N SER A 544 9.73 22.54 -7.83
CA SER A 544 8.93 22.00 -6.73
C SER A 544 8.02 23.05 -6.11
N ILE A 545 8.55 24.23 -5.76
CA ILE A 545 7.79 25.34 -5.17
C ILE A 545 6.83 25.92 -6.21
N GLY A 546 7.25 26.05 -7.47
CA GLY A 546 6.40 26.55 -8.56
C GLY A 546 5.19 25.64 -8.79
N LEU A 547 5.40 24.32 -8.87
CA LEU A 547 4.32 23.35 -8.97
C LEU A 547 3.44 23.35 -7.71
N ALA A 548 4.05 23.40 -6.51
CA ALA A 548 3.30 23.49 -5.26
C ALA A 548 2.38 24.72 -5.24
N TRP A 549 2.90 25.89 -5.62
CA TRP A 549 2.13 27.12 -5.72
C TRP A 549 0.98 27.01 -6.72
N LEU A 550 1.24 26.46 -7.91
CA LEU A 550 0.22 26.26 -8.95
C LEU A 550 -0.92 25.36 -8.45
N PHE A 551 -0.60 24.20 -7.87
CA PHE A 551 -1.60 23.26 -7.36
C PHE A 551 -2.34 23.80 -6.12
N LEU A 552 -1.69 24.59 -5.27
CA LEU A 552 -2.35 25.27 -4.16
C LEU A 552 -3.28 26.39 -4.64
N TYR A 553 -2.88 27.15 -5.66
CA TYR A 553 -3.71 28.17 -6.28
C TYR A 553 -4.98 27.58 -6.88
N GLU A 554 -4.85 26.49 -7.65
CA GLU A 554 -5.99 25.77 -8.22
C GLU A 554 -6.86 25.10 -7.14
N SER A 555 -6.24 24.55 -6.09
CA SER A 555 -6.95 24.04 -4.90
C SER A 555 -7.79 25.14 -4.25
N ALA A 556 -7.21 26.32 -4.01
CA ALA A 556 -7.89 27.45 -3.38
C ALA A 556 -9.07 27.94 -4.22
N LYS A 557 -8.91 28.04 -5.53
CA LYS A 557 -9.98 28.41 -6.47
C LYS A 557 -11.13 27.41 -6.44
N ARG A 558 -10.84 26.12 -6.36
CA ARG A 558 -11.86 25.05 -6.24
C ARG A 558 -12.55 25.06 -4.88
N ILE A 559 -11.81 25.27 -3.80
CA ILE A 559 -12.37 25.38 -2.45
C ILE A 559 -13.36 26.56 -2.37
N ASN A 560 -13.00 27.72 -2.93
CA ASN A 560 -13.89 28.88 -3.00
C ASN A 560 -15.17 28.63 -3.81
N ARG A 561 -15.09 27.83 -4.89
CA ARG A 561 -16.26 27.43 -5.69
C ARG A 561 -17.15 26.38 -5.01
N GLY A 562 -16.67 25.79 -3.92
CA GLY A 562 -17.32 24.67 -3.24
C GLY A 562 -16.89 23.32 -3.81
N VAL A 563 -16.28 22.49 -2.97
CA VAL A 563 -15.90 21.11 -3.32
C VAL A 563 -17.07 20.17 -3.06
N THR A 564 -17.37 19.30 -4.03
CA THR A 564 -18.31 18.18 -3.87
C THR A 564 -17.60 17.00 -3.21
N ILE A 565 -18.13 16.52 -2.09
CA ILE A 565 -17.61 15.34 -1.40
C ILE A 565 -18.63 14.23 -1.53
N ASP A 566 -18.24 13.10 -2.12
CA ASP A 566 -19.11 11.94 -2.27
C ASP A 566 -19.29 11.25 -0.91
N ILE A 567 -20.46 11.38 -0.30
CA ILE A 567 -20.76 10.75 0.99
C ILE A 567 -21.27 9.33 0.75
N VAL A 568 -20.55 8.34 1.26
CA VAL A 568 -21.01 6.96 1.32
C VAL A 568 -21.76 6.76 2.63
N SER A 569 -23.09 6.81 2.60
CA SER A 569 -23.91 6.43 3.74
C SER A 569 -23.90 4.90 3.92
N GLU A 570 -23.85 4.44 5.18
CA GLU A 570 -23.98 3.02 5.55
C GLU A 570 -25.35 2.44 5.15
N THR A 571 -26.33 3.30 4.90
CA THR A 571 -27.67 3.00 4.36
C THR A 571 -27.72 3.21 2.85
N SER A 572 -27.10 2.32 2.08
CA SER A 572 -27.41 2.18 0.64
C SER A 572 -28.67 1.33 0.45
N GLY A 573 -29.77 1.68 1.13
CA GLY A 573 -31.10 1.41 0.62
C GLY A 573 -31.42 2.54 -0.34
N LYS A 574 -31.14 2.37 -1.64
CA LYS A 574 -31.70 3.27 -2.66
C LYS A 574 -33.22 3.19 -2.51
N THR A 575 -33.84 4.22 -1.92
CA THR A 575 -35.29 4.41 -2.02
C THR A 575 -35.63 4.44 -3.50
N LEU A 576 -36.44 3.47 -3.91
CA LEU A 576 -36.80 3.18 -5.31
C LEU A 576 -37.69 4.26 -5.96
N PHE A 577 -37.87 5.41 -5.29
CA PHE A 577 -38.60 6.56 -5.82
C PHE A 577 -37.64 7.72 -6.07
N LYS A 578 -36.92 7.63 -7.20
CA LYS A 578 -36.20 8.77 -7.77
C LYS A 578 -37.19 9.60 -8.58
N GLN A 579 -37.93 10.49 -7.93
CA GLN A 579 -38.59 11.58 -8.65
C GLN A 579 -37.49 12.49 -9.21
N LYS A 580 -37.47 12.65 -10.54
CA LYS A 580 -36.57 13.57 -11.24
C LYS A 580 -36.77 14.97 -10.67
N SER A 581 -35.79 15.44 -9.90
CA SER A 581 -35.56 16.87 -9.69
C SER A 581 -34.06 17.08 -9.79
N GLY A 582 -33.61 17.44 -10.99
CA GLY A 582 -32.37 18.17 -11.13
C GLY A 582 -32.55 19.51 -10.42
N LYS A 583 -31.88 19.69 -9.29
CA LYS A 583 -31.53 21.00 -8.74
C LYS A 583 -30.49 20.79 -7.66
N SER A 584 -29.40 21.55 -7.79
CA SER A 584 -28.50 21.95 -6.74
C SER A 584 -29.19 21.93 -5.38
N LEU A 585 -28.77 21.03 -4.50
CA LEU A 585 -29.05 21.17 -3.07
C LEU A 585 -27.96 22.10 -2.54
N TYR A 586 -28.42 23.32 -2.28
CA TYR A 586 -27.71 24.53 -1.83
C TYR A 586 -26.47 24.31 -0.97
#